data_AF-A0A2D8RMH4-F1
#
_entry.id   AF-A0A2D8RMH4-F1
#
_cell.length_a   1.000
_cell.length_b   1.000
_cell.length_c   1.000
_cell.angle_alpha   90.00
_cell.angle_beta   90.00
_cell.angle_gamma   90.00
#
_symmetry.space_group_name_H-M   'P 1'
#
loop_
_entity.id
_entity.type
_entity.pdbx_description
1 polymer ?
#
loop_
_entity_poly.entity_id
_entity_poly.type
_entity_poly.pdbx_seq_one_letter_code
_entity_poly.pdbx_strand_id
1 'polypeptide(L)'
;MKRCQLLVIPKAPGSPVSPLPVRTPILKQPSYKAEQILVQSDWLKDKQYLAFPITLRVSTYEILVSFKRGYKHAHDKESAWQIIRLNPITAEVSEPVTITERKGVIHENGEWFEHENGTIDLFLDVQHSGTSKRYA
;
A
#
# COMPACT_ATOMS: atom_id res chain seq x y z
N MET A 1 13.47 12.98 -14.30
CA MET A 1 12.27 13.65 -14.86
C MET A 1 11.23 12.58 -15.17
N LYS A 2 10.07 12.62 -14.51
CA LYS A 2 9.00 11.61 -14.70
C LYS A 2 8.25 11.90 -16.00
N ARG A 3 8.10 10.88 -16.86
CA ARG A 3 7.17 10.89 -17.99
C ARG A 3 6.48 9.53 -18.02
N CYS A 4 5.36 9.40 -17.31
CA CYS A 4 4.43 8.30 -17.53
C CYS A 4 3.55 8.68 -18.73
N GLN A 5 3.60 7.87 -19.79
CA GLN A 5 2.68 7.98 -20.92
C GLN A 5 1.42 7.15 -20.66
N LEU A 6 0.29 7.75 -21.01
CA LEU A 6 -1.07 7.25 -20.81
C LEU A 6 -1.44 6.22 -21.90
N LEU A 7 -2.19 5.20 -21.50
CA LEU A 7 -2.77 4.16 -22.35
C LEU A 7 -3.83 4.73 -23.31
N VAL A 8 -3.76 4.34 -24.58
CA VAL A 8 -4.80 4.65 -25.58
C VAL A 8 -5.60 3.38 -25.86
N ILE A 9 -6.91 3.42 -25.59
CA ILE A 9 -7.87 2.38 -26.01
C ILE A 9 -8.60 2.92 -27.25
N PRO A 10 -8.55 2.24 -28.41
CA PRO A 10 -9.24 2.69 -29.60
C PRO A 10 -10.75 2.43 -29.47
N LYS A 11 -11.55 3.45 -29.75
CA LYS A 11 -13.02 3.36 -29.78
C LYS A 11 -13.49 2.96 -31.18
N ALA A 12 -14.43 2.01 -31.26
CA ALA A 12 -15.13 1.66 -32.49
C ALA A 12 -15.86 2.87 -33.10
N PRO A 13 -16.06 2.95 -34.43
CA PRO A 13 -16.65 4.10 -35.08
C PRO A 13 -18.14 4.21 -34.74
N GLY A 14 -18.47 5.16 -33.86
CA GLY A 14 -19.83 5.59 -33.58
C GLY A 14 -20.00 7.06 -33.96
N SER A 15 -21.20 7.40 -34.44
CA SER A 15 -21.70 8.70 -34.90
C SER A 15 -21.14 9.95 -34.19
N PRO A 16 -21.08 11.11 -34.87
CA PRO A 16 -20.52 12.33 -34.30
C PRO A 16 -21.33 12.78 -33.08
N VAL A 17 -20.83 12.47 -31.89
CA VAL A 17 -21.29 13.04 -30.63
C VAL A 17 -20.59 14.39 -30.49
N SER A 18 -21.35 15.47 -30.46
CA SER A 18 -20.82 16.80 -30.15
C SER A 18 -19.98 16.73 -28.87
N PRO A 19 -18.74 17.24 -28.85
CA PRO A 19 -17.90 17.13 -27.66
C PRO A 19 -18.59 17.86 -26.51
N LEU A 20 -18.92 17.11 -25.46
CA LEU A 20 -19.33 17.70 -24.19
C LEU A 20 -18.22 18.67 -23.73
N PRO A 21 -18.58 19.83 -23.16
CA PRO A 21 -17.58 20.76 -22.66
C PRO A 21 -16.69 20.04 -21.64
N VAL A 22 -15.40 19.99 -21.92
CA VAL A 22 -14.39 19.42 -21.01
C VAL A 22 -14.38 20.30 -19.76
N ARG A 23 -15.05 19.85 -18.70
CA ARG A 23 -14.94 20.48 -17.38
C ARG A 23 -13.60 20.09 -16.80
N THR A 24 -12.68 21.05 -16.71
CA THR A 24 -11.46 20.87 -15.92
C THR A 24 -11.85 20.49 -14.49
N PRO A 25 -11.36 19.37 -13.94
CA PRO A 25 -11.63 19.00 -12.56
C PRO A 25 -11.15 20.14 -11.65
N ILE A 26 -12.05 20.68 -10.82
CA ILE A 26 -11.64 21.61 -9.77
C ILE A 26 -10.92 20.77 -8.72
N LEU A 27 -9.59 20.85 -8.70
CA LEU A 27 -8.77 20.29 -7.63
C LEU A 27 -9.09 21.05 -6.34
N LYS A 28 -9.92 20.48 -5.48
CA LYS A 28 -10.09 20.98 -4.11
C LYS A 28 -8.81 20.69 -3.34
N GLN A 29 -8.05 21.73 -2.99
CA GLN A 29 -6.99 21.60 -1.99
C GLN A 29 -7.62 21.33 -0.62
N PRO A 30 -7.08 20.38 0.17
CA PRO A 30 -7.50 20.21 1.55
C PRO A 30 -7.24 21.52 2.32
N SER A 31 -8.25 22.06 2.99
CA SER A 31 -8.10 23.22 3.87
C SER A 31 -7.52 22.87 5.25
N TYR A 32 -7.43 21.58 5.56
CA TYR A 32 -7.00 21.06 6.85
C TYR A 32 -6.01 19.91 6.64
N LYS A 33 -4.97 19.89 7.48
CA LYS A 33 -3.94 18.84 7.52
C LYS A 33 -3.79 18.41 8.98
N ALA A 34 -3.85 17.10 9.21
CA ALA A 34 -3.53 16.47 10.49
C ALA A 34 -2.49 15.37 10.25
N GLU A 35 -1.64 15.16 11.25
CA GLU A 35 -0.62 14.11 11.26
C GLU A 35 -0.74 13.33 12.56
N GLN A 36 -0.62 12.01 12.46
CA GLN A 36 -0.65 11.08 13.59
C GLN A 36 0.35 9.96 13.32
N ILE A 37 1.12 9.60 14.35
CA ILE A 37 1.98 8.42 14.32
C ILE A 37 1.10 7.21 14.61
N LEU A 38 0.99 6.29 13.64
CA LEU A 38 0.19 5.08 13.80
C LEU A 38 0.98 3.94 14.46
N VAL A 39 2.27 3.82 14.10
CA VAL A 39 3.23 2.87 14.68
C VAL A 39 4.61 3.52 14.65
N GLN A 40 5.40 3.32 15.70
CA GLN A 40 6.78 3.78 15.80
C GLN A 40 7.71 2.62 16.13
N SER A 41 8.93 2.66 15.60
CA SER A 41 9.93 1.60 15.75
C SER A 41 10.31 1.29 17.21
N ASP A 42 10.41 2.31 18.05
CA ASP A 42 10.82 2.20 19.46
C ASP A 42 9.70 1.75 20.41
N TRP A 43 8.44 1.76 19.96
CA TRP A 43 7.32 1.16 20.71
C TRP A 43 7.36 -0.37 20.66
N LEU A 44 8.17 -0.94 19.76
CA LEU A 44 8.23 -2.36 19.47
C LEU A 44 9.41 -3.01 20.20
N LYS A 45 9.15 -4.11 20.91
CA LYS A 45 10.18 -4.86 21.66
C LYS A 45 11.22 -5.52 20.75
N ASP A 46 10.77 -6.07 19.62
CA ASP A 46 11.59 -6.69 18.59
C ASP A 46 11.26 -6.10 17.21
N LYS A 47 11.98 -6.53 16.17
CA LYS A 47 11.70 -6.17 14.77
C LYS A 47 11.29 -4.70 14.58
N GLN A 48 12.22 -3.79 14.89
CA GLN A 48 11.97 -2.35 14.91
C GLN A 48 12.03 -1.69 13.52
N TYR A 49 12.40 -2.45 12.48
CA TYR A 49 12.39 -1.95 11.12
C TYR A 49 10.95 -1.96 10.57
N LEU A 50 10.45 -0.78 10.18
CA LEU A 50 9.14 -0.57 9.58
C LEU A 50 9.31 -0.03 8.16
N ALA A 51 8.63 -0.61 7.18
CA ALA A 51 8.75 -0.18 5.79
C ALA A 51 7.56 -0.56 4.92
N PHE A 52 7.55 0.01 3.70
CA PHE A 52 6.58 -0.27 2.66
C PHE A 52 5.12 -0.16 3.14
N PRO A 53 4.75 0.99 3.75
CA PRO A 53 3.36 1.19 4.16
C PRO A 53 2.47 1.26 2.92
N ILE A 54 1.36 0.54 2.97
CA ILE A 54 0.31 0.58 1.97
C ILE A 54 -1.04 0.73 2.67
N THR A 55 -1.97 1.41 2.02
CA THR A 55 -3.27 1.73 2.61
C THR A 55 -4.41 1.35 1.68
N LEU A 56 -5.49 0.81 2.24
CA LEU A 56 -6.75 0.58 1.54
C LEU A 56 -7.87 1.20 2.38
N ARG A 57 -8.63 2.13 1.78
CA ARG A 57 -9.85 2.63 2.42
C ARG A 57 -10.99 1.66 2.12
N VAL A 58 -11.48 0.98 3.14
CA VAL A 58 -12.56 -0.02 3.01
C VAL A 58 -13.93 0.56 3.32
N SER A 59 -14.00 1.65 4.10
CA SER A 59 -15.25 2.38 4.33
C SER A 59 -15.01 3.85 4.71
N THR A 60 -16.08 4.57 5.04
CA THR A 60 -15.98 5.93 5.61
C THR A 60 -15.25 5.91 6.96
N TYR A 61 -15.39 4.84 7.73
CA TYR A 61 -14.92 4.71 9.11
C TYR A 61 -13.68 3.83 9.26
N GLU A 62 -13.14 3.31 8.16
CA GLU A 62 -12.04 2.37 8.24
C GLU A 62 -11.07 2.49 7.07
N ILE A 63 -9.79 2.61 7.42
CA ILE A 63 -8.64 2.49 6.56
C ILE A 63 -7.78 1.35 7.10
N LEU A 64 -7.49 0.38 6.25
CA LEU A 64 -6.47 -0.63 6.49
C LEU A 64 -5.12 -0.02 6.17
N VAL A 65 -4.18 -0.09 7.11
CA VAL A 65 -2.78 0.27 6.87
C VAL A 65 -1.95 -0.97 7.15
N SER A 66 -1.19 -1.44 6.16
CA SER A 66 -0.28 -2.56 6.33
C SER A 66 1.14 -2.21 5.94
N PHE A 67 2.09 -2.93 6.54
CA PHE A 67 3.51 -2.61 6.43
C PHE A 67 4.38 -3.84 6.71
N LYS A 68 5.59 -3.80 6.17
CA LYS A 68 6.67 -4.73 6.53
C LYS A 68 7.20 -4.38 7.91
N ARG A 69 7.34 -5.39 8.75
CA ARG A 69 8.00 -5.31 10.05
C ARG A 69 9.14 -6.34 10.13
N GLY A 70 10.35 -5.90 10.45
CA GLY A 70 11.53 -6.75 10.47
C GLY A 70 12.65 -6.24 11.37
N TYR A 71 13.79 -6.90 11.36
CA TYR A 71 15.03 -6.47 12.00
C TYR A 71 15.82 -5.47 11.15
N LYS A 72 15.71 -5.52 9.82
CA LYS A 72 16.48 -4.68 8.90
C LYS A 72 15.82 -4.56 7.52
N HIS A 73 16.32 -3.63 6.71
CA HIS A 73 15.84 -3.40 5.35
C HIS A 73 16.09 -4.61 4.42
N ALA A 74 17.36 -4.85 4.05
CA ALA A 74 17.73 -5.83 3.05
C ALA A 74 18.03 -7.21 3.66
N HIS A 75 17.67 -8.26 2.93
CA HIS A 75 17.92 -9.67 3.28
C HIS A 75 17.33 -10.13 4.62
N ASP A 76 16.28 -9.45 5.10
CA ASP A 76 15.57 -9.86 6.29
C ASP A 76 14.56 -10.98 6.00
N LYS A 77 14.96 -12.19 6.38
CA LYS A 77 14.20 -13.44 6.16
C LYS A 77 13.22 -13.77 7.27
N GLU A 78 13.15 -12.93 8.29
CA GLU A 78 12.28 -13.09 9.46
C GLU A 78 11.30 -11.90 9.54
N SER A 79 11.10 -11.19 8.43
CA SER A 79 10.15 -10.09 8.35
C SER A 79 8.71 -10.60 8.25
N ALA A 80 7.84 -9.96 9.02
CA ALA A 80 6.41 -10.17 9.02
C ALA A 80 5.72 -9.04 8.23
N TRP A 81 4.52 -9.33 7.74
CA TRP A 81 3.61 -8.29 7.26
C TRP A 81 2.52 -8.07 8.30
N GLN A 82 2.38 -6.83 8.77
CA GLN A 82 1.40 -6.46 9.77
C GLN A 82 0.36 -5.51 9.21
N ILE A 83 -0.80 -5.46 9.87
CA ILE A 83 -1.91 -4.58 9.57
C ILE A 83 -2.43 -3.92 10.84
N ILE A 84 -2.85 -2.67 10.70
CA ILE A 84 -3.64 -1.92 11.66
C ILE A 84 -4.90 -1.39 10.98
N ARG A 85 -5.94 -1.14 11.78
CA ARG A 85 -7.17 -0.47 11.37
C ARG A 85 -7.16 0.94 11.94
N LEU A 86 -7.35 1.94 11.07
CA LEU A 86 -7.49 3.34 11.43
C LEU A 86 -8.92 3.80 11.17
N ASN A 87 -9.57 4.38 12.17
CA ASN A 87 -10.79 5.15 11.96
C ASN A 87 -10.43 6.61 11.66
N PRO A 88 -10.61 7.10 10.42
CA PRO A 88 -10.18 8.45 10.04
C PRO A 88 -11.06 9.56 10.62
N ILE A 89 -12.19 9.23 11.25
CA ILE A 89 -13.09 10.18 11.90
C ILE A 89 -12.72 10.37 13.37
N THR A 90 -12.46 9.27 14.09
CA THR A 90 -12.14 9.29 15.53
C THR A 90 -10.63 9.31 15.82
N ALA A 91 -9.80 9.07 14.80
CA ALA A 91 -8.34 8.88 14.94
C ALA A 91 -7.93 7.66 15.79
N GLU A 92 -8.86 6.75 16.06
CA GLU A 92 -8.60 5.50 16.76
C GLU A 92 -7.82 4.53 15.88
N VAL A 93 -6.84 3.86 16.47
CA VAL A 93 -5.94 2.91 15.81
C VAL A 93 -5.99 1.59 16.57
N SER A 94 -6.18 0.48 15.85
CA SER A 94 -6.09 -0.85 16.46
C SER A 94 -4.64 -1.24 16.75
N GLU A 95 -4.45 -2.19 17.66
CA GLU A 95 -3.17 -2.88 17.79
C GLU A 95 -2.76 -3.56 16.46
N PRO A 96 -1.46 -3.64 16.15
CA PRO A 96 -0.96 -4.35 14.98
C PRO A 96 -1.25 -5.85 15.04
N VAL A 97 -1.78 -6.39 13.95
CA VAL A 97 -2.02 -7.82 13.74
C VAL A 97 -1.09 -8.33 12.65
N THR A 98 -0.46 -9.48 12.86
CA THR A 98 0.35 -10.12 11.82
C THR A 98 -0.55 -10.86 10.82
N ILE A 99 -0.46 -10.48 9.54
CA ILE A 99 -1.14 -11.18 8.44
C ILE A 99 -0.34 -12.41 8.02
N THR A 100 0.97 -12.24 7.87
CA THR A 100 1.86 -13.32 7.49
C THR A 100 3.23 -13.17 8.14
N GLU A 101 3.78 -14.31 8.54
CA GLU A 101 5.16 -14.48 8.98
C GLU A 101 5.64 -15.83 8.44
N ARG A 102 6.59 -15.79 7.51
CA ARG A 102 7.15 -17.00 6.90
C ARG A 102 8.67 -16.93 7.00
N LYS A 103 9.24 -17.94 7.64
CA LYS A 103 10.69 -18.06 7.82
C LYS A 103 11.39 -18.32 6.49
N GLY A 104 12.58 -17.73 6.34
CA GLY A 104 13.47 -18.01 5.22
C GLY A 104 13.11 -17.29 3.91
N VAL A 105 12.10 -16.41 3.93
CA VAL A 105 11.70 -15.59 2.78
C VAL A 105 11.65 -14.11 3.15
N ILE A 106 11.82 -13.26 2.15
CA ILE A 106 11.73 -11.81 2.28
C ILE A 106 10.37 -11.39 1.71
N HIS A 107 9.56 -10.71 2.51
CA HIS A 107 8.33 -10.06 2.05
C HIS A 107 8.66 -8.63 1.60
N GLU A 108 8.26 -8.25 0.39
CA GLU A 108 8.41 -6.91 -0.18
C GLU A 108 7.15 -6.48 -0.95
N ASN A 109 7.08 -5.17 -1.25
CA ASN A 109 6.14 -4.56 -2.19
C ASN A 109 4.70 -5.08 -2.10
N GLY A 110 4.08 -4.97 -0.94
CA GLY A 110 2.69 -5.37 -0.81
C GLY A 110 1.75 -4.50 -1.62
N GLU A 111 0.67 -5.09 -2.12
CA GLU A 111 -0.38 -4.39 -2.86
C GLU A 111 -1.76 -4.93 -2.45
N TRP A 112 -2.69 -4.01 -2.17
CA TRP A 112 -4.08 -4.33 -1.89
C TRP A 112 -4.90 -4.36 -3.18
N PHE A 113 -5.82 -5.31 -3.28
CA PHE A 113 -6.81 -5.36 -4.35
C PHE A 113 -8.20 -5.62 -3.78
N GLU A 114 -9.15 -4.75 -4.10
CA GLU A 114 -10.56 -4.90 -3.74
C GLU A 114 -11.35 -5.40 -4.96
N HIS A 115 -12.08 -6.49 -4.78
CA HIS A 115 -12.94 -7.09 -5.79
C HIS A 115 -14.35 -6.49 -5.75
N GLU A 116 -15.10 -6.59 -6.85
CA GLU A 116 -16.49 -6.09 -6.94
C GLU A 116 -17.44 -6.73 -5.91
N ASN A 117 -17.14 -7.95 -5.45
CA ASN A 117 -17.91 -8.65 -4.43
C ASN A 117 -17.52 -8.25 -2.98
N GLY A 118 -16.63 -7.27 -2.81
CA GLY A 118 -16.13 -6.80 -1.52
C GLY A 118 -15.03 -7.66 -0.89
N THR A 119 -14.55 -8.71 -1.59
CA THR A 119 -13.36 -9.45 -1.16
C THR A 119 -12.13 -8.56 -1.30
N ILE A 120 -11.20 -8.67 -0.36
CA ILE A 120 -9.94 -7.92 -0.39
C ILE A 120 -8.79 -8.92 -0.35
N ASP A 121 -7.92 -8.84 -1.35
CA ASP A 121 -6.69 -9.61 -1.42
C ASP A 121 -5.48 -8.73 -1.12
N LEU A 122 -4.48 -9.33 -0.47
CA LEU A 122 -3.14 -8.78 -0.30
C LEU A 122 -2.16 -9.60 -1.13
N PHE A 123 -1.56 -8.96 -2.12
CA PHE A 123 -0.45 -9.53 -2.87
C PHE A 123 0.85 -9.09 -2.23
N LEU A 124 1.81 -10.01 -2.08
CA LEU A 124 3.13 -9.75 -1.50
C LEU A 124 4.19 -10.37 -2.41
N ASP A 125 5.25 -9.61 -2.71
CA ASP A 125 6.44 -10.19 -3.31
C ASP A 125 7.15 -11.05 -2.27
N VAL A 126 7.24 -12.35 -2.56
CA VAL A 126 7.94 -13.32 -1.71
C VAL A 126 9.21 -13.75 -2.42
N GLN A 127 10.35 -13.33 -1.86
CA GLN A 127 11.66 -13.61 -2.43
C GLN A 127 12.45 -14.56 -1.54
N HIS A 128 13.13 -15.53 -2.15
CA HIS A 128 14.23 -16.21 -1.50
C HIS A 128 15.51 -15.40 -1.69
N SER A 129 16.38 -15.34 -0.69
CA SER A 129 17.69 -14.72 -0.87
C SER A 129 18.50 -15.53 -1.90
N GLY A 130 18.72 -14.96 -3.08
CA GLY A 130 19.76 -15.43 -3.99
C GLY A 130 21.13 -14.87 -3.59
N THR A 131 22.21 -15.59 -3.88
CA THR A 131 23.53 -14.98 -3.98
C THR A 131 23.63 -14.32 -5.36
N SER A 132 23.69 -12.99 -5.44
CA SER A 132 24.07 -12.33 -6.68
C SER A 132 25.57 -12.51 -6.89
N LYS A 133 25.98 -13.61 -7.56
CA LYS A 133 27.30 -13.65 -8.19
C LYS A 133 27.22 -12.76 -9.42
N ARG A 134 27.58 -11.48 -9.27
CA ARG A 134 27.95 -10.65 -10.42
C ARG A 134 29.32 -11.15 -10.89
N TYR A 135 29.35 -11.89 -11.99
CA TYR A 135 30.61 -12.09 -12.71
C TYR A 135 31.00 -10.72 -13.25
N ALA A 136 32.15 -10.22 -12.79
CA ALA A 136 32.76 -8.99 -13.26
C ALA A 136 33.30 -9.18 -14.68
#